data_AF-A0A815Y071-F1
#
_entry.id   AF-A0A815Y071-F1
#
_cell.length_a   1.000
_cell.length_b   1.000
_cell.length_c   1.000
_cell.angle_alpha   90.00
_cell.angle_beta   90.00
_cell.angle_gamma   90.00
#
_symmetry.space_group_name_H-M   'P 1'
#
loop_
_entity.id
_entity.type
_entity.pdbx_description
1 polymer ?
#
loop_
_entity_poly.entity_id
_entity_poly.type
_entity_poly.pdbx_seq_one_letter_code
_entity_poly.pdbx_strand_id
1 'polypeptide(L)'
;MVINLSVTLNDIIEEDDILLSLLIVVFLFSKGLSMNENELPLKDSLTVYQAQSYYTKLLWNYMIKKQGETKTYKHFTKLLTAIFKAQSTALRFREFISSQATTLDGVEDIAPLMQTVLHIS
;
A
#
# COMPACT_ATOMS: atom_id res chain seq x y z
N MET A 1 10.41 -11.16 0.06
CA MET A 1 9.17 -10.63 -0.55
C MET A 1 9.22 -9.13 -0.80
N VAL A 2 9.64 -8.32 0.19
CA VAL A 2 9.83 -6.85 0.07
C VAL A 2 10.80 -6.44 -1.06
N ILE A 3 11.88 -7.21 -1.25
CA ILE A 3 12.84 -7.03 -2.35
C ILE A 3 12.12 -7.12 -3.72
N ASN A 4 11.15 -8.02 -3.86
CA ASN A 4 10.44 -8.23 -5.11
C ASN A 4 9.44 -7.09 -5.40
N LEU A 5 8.85 -6.51 -4.34
CA LEU A 5 8.01 -5.32 -4.45
C LEU A 5 8.83 -4.10 -4.86
N SER A 6 9.99 -3.90 -4.22
CA SER A 6 10.89 -2.78 -4.50
C SER A 6 11.43 -2.83 -5.94
N VAL A 7 11.84 -4.02 -6.41
CA VAL A 7 12.24 -4.21 -7.81
C VAL A 7 11.08 -3.96 -8.77
N THR A 8 9.88 -4.47 -8.48
CA THR A 8 8.69 -4.25 -9.32
C THR A 8 8.30 -2.77 -9.39
N LEU A 9 8.40 -2.05 -8.27
CA LEU A 9 8.13 -0.62 -8.23
C LEU A 9 9.20 0.16 -8.97
N ASN A 10 10.48 -0.20 -8.83
CA ASN A 10 11.57 0.45 -9.54
C ASN A 10 11.46 0.28 -11.07
N ASP A 11 11.09 -0.92 -11.53
CA ASP A 11 10.80 -1.21 -12.94
C ASP A 11 9.64 -0.39 -13.50
N ILE A 12 8.69 0.06 -12.65
CA ILE A 12 7.55 0.87 -13.07
C ILE A 12 7.88 2.37 -13.01
N ILE A 13 8.62 2.78 -11.97
CA ILE A 13 8.94 4.17 -11.68
C ILE A 13 10.06 4.68 -12.59
N GLU A 14 11.06 3.86 -12.90
CA GLU A 14 12.21 4.27 -13.75
C GLU A 14 12.79 5.63 -13.30
N GLU A 15 12.99 5.83 -12.00
CA GLU A 15 13.48 7.07 -11.37
C GLU A 15 12.57 8.31 -11.54
N ASP A 16 11.29 8.12 -11.83
CA ASP A 16 10.31 9.20 -11.94
C ASP A 16 9.67 9.58 -10.59
N ASP A 17 10.16 10.67 -10.01
CA ASP A 17 9.65 11.20 -8.75
C ASP A 17 8.16 11.58 -8.79
N ILE A 18 7.63 12.00 -9.95
CA ILE A 18 6.21 12.33 -10.10
C ILE A 18 5.38 11.05 -10.08
N LEU A 19 5.83 10.00 -10.79
CA LEU A 19 5.16 8.71 -10.78
C LEU A 19 5.18 8.10 -9.38
N LEU A 20 6.32 8.13 -8.69
CA LEU A 20 6.43 7.68 -7.31
C LEU A 20 5.47 8.45 -6.38
N SER A 21 5.42 9.77 -6.51
CA SER A 21 4.52 10.61 -5.71
C SER A 21 3.05 10.25 -5.94
N LEU A 22 2.64 10.12 -7.20
CA LEU A 22 1.27 9.72 -7.56
C LEU A 22 0.94 8.32 -7.03
N LEU A 23 1.88 7.39 -7.10
CA LEU A 23 1.73 6.06 -6.55
C LEU A 23 1.50 6.12 -5.04
N ILE A 24 2.34 6.83 -4.29
CA ILE A 24 2.21 6.98 -2.83
C ILE A 24 0.83 7.55 -2.47
N VAL A 25 0.36 8.56 -3.21
CA VAL A 25 -0.97 9.15 -2.98
C VAL A 25 -2.08 8.13 -3.23
N VAL A 26 -2.01 7.35 -4.32
CA VAL A 26 -2.97 6.28 -4.58
C VAL A 26 -2.94 5.22 -3.47
N PHE A 27 -1.74 4.86 -2.98
CA PHE A 27 -1.60 3.96 -1.83
C PHE A 27 -2.27 4.53 -0.58
N LEU A 28 -2.05 5.79 -0.21
CA LEU A 28 -2.64 6.41 0.98
C LEU A 28 -4.18 6.38 0.97
N PHE A 29 -4.80 6.53 -0.21
CA PHE A 29 -6.25 6.47 -0.35
C PHE A 29 -6.80 5.07 -0.62
N SER A 30 -5.94 4.06 -0.72
CA SER A 30 -6.37 2.67 -0.93
C SER A 30 -6.89 2.07 0.37
N LYS A 31 -8.21 2.13 0.54
CA LYS A 31 -8.92 1.45 1.63
C LYS A 31 -8.58 -0.05 1.64
N GLY A 32 -8.36 -0.62 2.82
CA GLY A 32 -8.08 -2.05 2.95
C GLY A 32 -6.61 -2.45 2.73
N LEU A 33 -5.68 -1.48 2.67
CA LEU A 33 -4.25 -1.80 2.75
C LEU A 33 -3.90 -2.58 4.02
N SER A 34 -4.60 -2.31 5.12
CA SER A 34 -4.40 -3.01 6.39
C SER A 34 -4.91 -4.45 6.38
N MET A 35 -5.81 -4.80 5.44
CA MET A 35 -6.64 -6.03 5.46
C MET A 35 -7.17 -6.38 6.87
N ASN A 36 -7.41 -5.37 7.70
CA ASN A 36 -7.82 -5.55 9.08
C ASN A 36 -9.35 -5.55 9.14
N GLU A 37 -9.94 -6.69 9.49
CA GLU A 37 -11.40 -6.77 9.73
C GLU A 37 -11.85 -5.86 10.87
N ASN A 38 -10.92 -5.50 11.76
CA ASN A 38 -11.15 -4.57 12.87
C ASN A 38 -10.80 -3.11 12.52
N GLU A 39 -10.53 -2.77 11.25
CA GLU A 39 -10.29 -1.39 10.85
C GLU A 39 -11.57 -0.56 11.04
N LEU A 40 -11.47 0.53 11.81
CA LEU A 40 -12.60 1.43 11.97
C LEU A 40 -13.02 1.98 10.60
N PRO A 41 -14.33 2.01 10.31
CA PRO A 41 -14.79 2.60 9.07
C PRO A 41 -14.41 4.08 9.02
N LEU A 42 -13.88 4.50 7.88
CA LEU A 42 -13.62 5.91 7.61
C LEU A 42 -14.90 6.73 7.80
N LYS A 43 -14.79 7.84 8.52
CA LYS A 43 -15.91 8.76 8.78
C LYS A 43 -16.57 9.26 7.49
N ASP A 44 -15.79 9.49 6.45
CA ASP A 44 -16.27 9.88 5.12
C ASP A 44 -15.61 9.01 4.03
N SER A 45 -16.12 7.78 3.91
CA SER A 45 -15.61 6.84 2.92
C SER A 45 -15.85 7.27 1.47
N LEU A 46 -16.89 8.07 1.22
CA LEU A 46 -17.23 8.52 -0.13
C LEU A 46 -16.19 9.50 -0.64
N THR A 47 -15.86 10.53 0.15
CA THR A 47 -14.85 11.52 -0.23
C THR A 47 -13.47 10.88 -0.41
N VAL A 48 -13.12 9.90 0.43
CA VAL A 48 -11.86 9.15 0.30
C VAL A 48 -11.83 8.35 -1.02
N TYR A 49 -12.92 7.68 -1.37
CA TYR A 49 -13.02 6.96 -2.64
C TYR A 49 -12.96 7.89 -3.87
N GLN A 50 -13.59 9.07 -3.77
CA GLN A 50 -13.51 10.09 -4.82
C GLN A 50 -12.08 10.59 -5.01
N ALA A 51 -11.36 10.86 -3.90
CA ALA A 51 -9.95 11.23 -3.94
C ALA A 51 -9.09 10.12 -4.56
N GLN A 52 -9.29 8.87 -4.14
CA GLN A 52 -8.60 7.71 -4.72
C GLN A 52 -8.81 7.64 -6.24
N SER A 53 -10.06 7.78 -6.68
CA SER A 53 -10.43 7.72 -8.10
C SER A 53 -9.78 8.86 -8.90
N TYR A 54 -9.77 10.06 -8.34
CA TYR A 54 -9.12 11.22 -8.95
C TYR A 54 -7.62 10.99 -9.17
N TYR A 55 -6.89 10.57 -8.12
CA TYR A 55 -5.44 10.35 -8.22
C TYR A 55 -5.09 9.12 -9.06
N THR A 56 -5.93 8.09 -9.05
CA THR A 56 -5.76 6.92 -9.93
C THR A 56 -5.89 7.31 -11.39
N LYS A 57 -6.87 8.16 -11.73
CA LYS A 57 -7.02 8.70 -13.08
C LYS A 57 -5.83 9.58 -13.48
N LEU A 58 -5.33 10.40 -12.55
CA LEU A 58 -4.16 11.24 -12.80
C LEU A 58 -2.92 10.40 -13.08
N LEU A 59 -2.67 9.36 -12.28
CA LEU A 59 -1.60 8.38 -12.48
C LEU A 59 -1.72 7.70 -13.85
N TRP A 60 -2.91 7.20 -14.19
CA TRP A 60 -3.17 6.55 -15.46
C TRP A 60 -2.85 7.46 -16.66
N ASN A 61 -3.36 8.69 -16.63
CA ASN A 61 -3.13 9.67 -17.70
C ASN A 61 -1.65 10.05 -17.82
N TYR A 62 -0.97 10.22 -16.68
CA TYR A 62 0.46 10.51 -16.63
C TYR A 62 1.26 9.38 -17.28
N MET A 63 0.95 8.13 -16.91
CA MET A 63 1.56 6.93 -17.50
C MET A 63 1.32 6.88 -19.02
N ILE A 64 0.07 7.02 -19.50
CA ILE A 64 -0.23 7.03 -20.95
C ILE A 64 0.61 8.07 -21.67
N LYS A 65 0.66 9.30 -21.15
CA LYS A 65 1.41 10.40 -21.76
C LYS A 65 2.91 10.10 -21.83
N LYS A 66 3.47 9.43 -20.82
CA LYS A 66 4.91 9.17 -20.71
C LYS A 66 5.36 7.96 -21.54
N GLN A 67 4.64 6.84 -21.46
CA GLN A 67 5.11 5.55 -21.98
C GLN A 67 4.17 4.93 -23.04
N GLY A 68 3.06 5.58 -23.35
CA GLY A 68 2.03 5.08 -24.27
C GLY A 68 1.06 4.08 -23.62
N GLU A 69 -0.03 3.80 -24.32
CA GLU A 69 -1.13 2.97 -23.81
C GLU A 69 -0.69 1.53 -23.49
N THR A 70 -0.06 0.84 -24.44
CA THR A 70 0.30 -0.58 -24.28
C THR A 70 1.21 -0.83 -23.09
N LYS A 71 2.25 0.00 -22.91
CA LYS A 71 3.13 -0.09 -21.74
C LYS A 71 2.38 0.26 -20.44
N THR A 72 1.48 1.23 -20.50
CA THR A 72 0.64 1.60 -19.36
C THR A 72 -0.24 0.47 -18.88
N TYR A 73 -0.94 -0.23 -19.77
CA TYR A 73 -1.72 -1.42 -19.39
C TYR A 73 -0.85 -2.48 -18.68
N LYS A 74 0.35 -2.76 -19.22
CA LYS A 74 1.27 -3.73 -18.63
C LYS A 74 1.81 -3.28 -17.27
N HIS A 75 2.20 -2.02 -17.13
CA HIS A 75 2.74 -1.48 -15.87
C HIS A 75 1.65 -1.32 -14.81
N PHE A 76 0.45 -0.92 -15.21
CA PHE A 76 -0.67 -0.75 -14.29
C PHE A 76 -1.19 -2.08 -13.75
N THR A 77 -1.25 -3.13 -14.57
CA THR A 77 -1.61 -4.49 -14.11
C THR A 77 -0.54 -5.07 -13.16
N LYS A 78 0.75 -4.85 -13.46
CA LYS A 78 1.84 -5.17 -12.53
C LYS A 78 1.71 -4.42 -11.21
N LEU A 79 1.35 -3.13 -11.27
CA LEU A 79 1.15 -2.30 -10.08
C LEU A 79 0.01 -2.84 -9.21
N LEU A 80 -1.15 -3.15 -9.78
CA LEU A 80 -2.26 -3.75 -9.04
C LEU A 80 -1.85 -5.06 -8.36
N THR A 81 -1.11 -5.91 -9.08
CA THR A 81 -0.58 -7.16 -8.53
C THR A 81 0.40 -6.90 -7.38
N ALA A 82 1.25 -5.88 -7.51
CA ALA A 82 2.19 -5.46 -6.48
C ALA A 82 1.45 -4.95 -5.22
N ILE A 83 0.39 -4.16 -5.39
CA ILE A 83 -0.47 -3.68 -4.30
C ILE A 83 -1.07 -4.87 -3.53
N PHE A 84 -1.72 -5.81 -4.20
CA PHE A 84 -2.33 -6.97 -3.53
C PHE A 84 -1.31 -7.85 -2.79
N LYS A 85 -0.12 -8.04 -3.39
CA LYS A 85 0.98 -8.76 -2.74
C LYS A 85 1.44 -8.02 -1.49
N ALA A 86 1.65 -6.71 -1.57
CA ALA A 86 2.05 -5.88 -0.45
C ALA A 86 1.05 -5.99 0.71
N GLN A 87 -0.25 -5.87 0.42
CA GLN A 87 -1.35 -6.04 1.38
C GLN A 87 -1.29 -7.40 2.08
N SER A 88 -1.20 -8.48 1.30
CA SER A 88 -1.13 -9.83 1.86
C SER A 88 0.10 -10.03 2.75
N THR A 89 1.25 -9.45 2.37
CA THR A 89 2.45 -9.52 3.21
C THR A 89 2.37 -8.65 4.46
N ALA A 90 1.74 -7.48 4.40
CA ALA A 90 1.51 -6.64 5.57
C ALA A 90 0.62 -7.37 6.59
N LEU A 91 -0.44 -8.05 6.12
CA LEU A 91 -1.31 -8.86 6.95
C LEU A 91 -0.54 -9.99 7.66
N ARG A 92 0.22 -10.81 6.91
CA ARG A 92 1.03 -11.90 7.47
C ARG A 92 2.08 -11.40 8.46
N PHE A 93 2.70 -10.26 8.17
CA PHE A 93 3.66 -9.66 9.07
C PHE A 93 3.01 -9.25 10.39
N ARG A 94 1.83 -8.63 10.32
CA ARG A 94 1.06 -8.27 11.51
C ARG A 94 0.67 -9.50 12.32
N GLU A 95 0.12 -10.54 11.69
CA GLU A 95 -0.21 -11.82 12.35
C GLU A 95 1.01 -12.42 13.04
N PHE A 96 2.17 -12.42 12.38
CA PHE A 96 3.42 -12.89 12.95
C PHE A 96 3.81 -12.09 14.21
N ILE A 97 3.82 -10.75 14.14
CA ILE A 97 4.16 -9.93 15.30
C ILE A 97 3.14 -10.09 16.42
N SER A 98 1.84 -10.11 16.12
CA SER A 98 0.79 -10.37 17.13
C SER A 98 1.01 -11.72 17.83
N SER A 99 1.35 -12.78 17.09
CA SER A 99 1.60 -14.10 17.69
C SER A 99 2.83 -14.14 18.61
N GLN A 100 3.88 -13.38 18.27
CA GLN A 100 5.10 -13.26 19.08
C GLN A 100 4.91 -12.30 20.27
N ALA A 101 4.10 -11.26 20.12
CA ALA A 101 3.82 -10.29 21.17
C ALA A 101 2.96 -10.87 22.31
N THR A 102 2.15 -11.91 22.05
CA THR A 102 1.41 -12.63 23.09
C THR A 102 2.29 -13.34 24.13
N THR A 103 3.61 -13.45 23.93
CA THR A 103 4.54 -13.80 25.01
C THR A 103 4.91 -12.53 25.78
N LEU A 104 4.48 -12.45 27.05
CA LEU A 104 4.44 -11.29 27.95
C LEU A 104 5.67 -10.35 27.98
N ASP A 105 6.85 -10.81 27.58
CA ASP A 105 8.09 -10.00 27.59
C ASP A 105 8.33 -9.22 26.28
N GLY A 106 7.64 -9.54 25.18
CA GLY A 106 7.94 -8.99 23.84
C GLY A 106 7.25 -7.66 23.50
N VAL A 107 6.19 -7.28 24.21
CA VAL A 107 5.40 -6.06 23.91
C VAL A 107 6.15 -4.80 24.35
N GLU A 108 6.80 -4.84 25.51
CA GLU A 108 7.56 -3.71 26.05
C GLU A 108 8.75 -3.30 25.16
N ASP A 109 9.27 -4.24 24.37
CA ASP A 109 10.35 -4.01 23.40
C ASP A 109 9.86 -3.37 22.09
N ILE A 110 8.56 -3.34 21.83
CA ILE A 110 7.98 -2.71 20.64
C ILE A 110 7.67 -1.24 20.94
N ALA A 111 8.20 -0.33 20.12
CA ALA A 111 7.93 1.09 20.28
C ALA A 111 6.40 1.39 20.28
N PRO A 112 5.88 2.30 21.13
CA PRO A 112 4.44 2.56 21.26
C PRO A 112 3.74 2.93 19.95
N LEU A 113 4.43 3.62 19.04
CA LEU A 113 3.89 3.94 17.72
C LEU A 113 3.64 2.67 16.89
N MET A 114 4.56 1.69 16.96
CA MET A 114 4.43 0.42 16.26
C MET A 114 3.34 -0.46 16.87
N GLN A 115 3.19 -0.45 18.19
CA GLN A 115 2.05 -1.09 18.87
C GLN A 115 0.72 -0.54 18.34
N THR A 116 0.62 0.79 18.17
CA THR A 116 -0.56 1.47 17.61
C THR A 116 -0.82 1.06 16.16
N VAL A 117 0.21 1.06 15.31
CA VAL A 117 0.08 0.68 13.88
C VAL A 117 -0.33 -0.79 13.74
N LEU A 118 0.26 -1.67 14.56
CA LEU A 118 0.00 -3.11 14.52
C LEU A 118 -1.26 -3.54 15.28
N HIS A 119 -1.87 -2.62 16.04
CA HIS A 119 -3.00 -2.88 16.95
C HIS A 119 -2.68 -4.01 17.94
N ILE A 120 -1.54 -3.91 18.61
CA ILE A 120 -1.10 -4.82 19.66
C ILE A 120 -1.18 -4.04 20.97
N SER A 121 -1.90 -4.57 21.97
CA SER A 121 -2.12 -3.97 23.30
C SER A 121 -1.59 -4.89 24.37
#